data_AF-A0A381N3X7-F1
#
_entry.id   AF-A0A381N3X7-F1
#
_cell.length_a   1.000
_cell.length_b   1.000
_cell.length_c   1.000
_cell.angle_alpha   90.00
_cell.angle_beta   90.00
_cell.angle_gamma   90.00
#
_symmetry.space_group_name_H-M   'P 1'
#
loop_
_entity.id
_entity.type
_entity.pdbx_description
1 polymer ?
#
loop_
_entity_poly.entity_id
_entity_poly.type
_entity_poly.pdbx_seq_one_letter_code
_entity_poly.pdbx_strand_id
1 'polypeptide(L)'
;MVQVSAAVPQTKSGKINVGYVGEKLDDIPDGYKKLVRQKMLGLINQNYYEFHNPTDLTAIHSNAISAILSHNENSFNGDLSRLSEEANLDYIFVTSLSNISEDQNRVMLEGNIFRYNRKSDDVYRYEILSYAEDLDLHIQAMKRELVETIPHSVHGLGRNRIYILVGVAIVVGFAMSQTFGNMFKFLQDGNNDEEPVPPVGD
;
A
#
# COMPACT_ATOMS: atom_id res chain seq x y z
N MET A 1 -15.72 -28.17 -36.35
CA MET A 1 -14.44 -27.51 -36.05
C MET A 1 -14.75 -26.17 -35.43
N VAL A 2 -14.40 -25.96 -34.15
CA VAL A 2 -14.65 -24.68 -33.47
C VAL A 2 -13.44 -23.79 -33.72
N GLN A 3 -13.67 -22.66 -34.40
CA GLN A 3 -12.66 -21.66 -34.68
C GLN A 3 -12.41 -20.89 -33.37
N VAL A 4 -11.29 -21.16 -32.72
CA VAL A 4 -10.83 -20.36 -31.58
C VAL A 4 -10.36 -19.04 -32.16
N SER A 5 -11.15 -17.99 -31.94
CA SER A 5 -10.77 -16.63 -32.32
C SER A 5 -9.57 -16.24 -31.46
N ALA A 6 -8.38 -16.20 -32.07
CA ALA A 6 -7.18 -15.72 -31.42
C ALA A 6 -7.42 -14.28 -30.95
N ALA A 7 -7.20 -14.02 -29.66
CA ALA A 7 -7.26 -12.68 -29.12
C ALA A 7 -6.24 -11.81 -29.86
N VAL A 8 -6.72 -10.75 -30.51
CA VAL A 8 -5.87 -9.75 -31.15
C VAL A 8 -5.01 -9.11 -30.05
N PRO A 9 -3.67 -9.10 -30.14
CA PRO A 9 -2.84 -8.40 -29.18
C PRO A 9 -3.22 -6.92 -29.24
N GLN A 10 -3.65 -6.35 -28.11
CA GLN A 10 -4.00 -4.93 -28.07
C GLN A 10 -2.79 -4.09 -28.47
N THR A 11 -2.94 -3.39 -29.59
CA THR A 11 -1.96 -2.49 -30.15
C THR A 11 -1.98 -1.18 -29.37
N LYS A 12 -0.81 -0.80 -28.81
CA LYS A 12 -0.50 0.36 -27.95
C LYS A 12 -1.00 0.28 -26.49
N SER A 13 -0.38 -0.57 -25.67
CA SER A 13 -0.46 -0.42 -24.21
C SER A 13 0.39 0.78 -23.79
N GLY A 14 -0.24 1.95 -23.62
CA GLY A 14 0.38 3.14 -23.05
C GLY A 14 0.84 2.89 -21.62
N LYS A 15 1.83 3.67 -21.17
CA LYS A 15 2.32 3.62 -19.79
C LYS A 15 1.17 3.90 -18.81
N ILE A 16 0.79 2.91 -18.01
CA ILE A 16 -0.22 3.06 -16.95
C ILE A 16 0.42 3.73 -15.73
N ASN A 17 -0.22 4.76 -15.20
CA ASN A 17 0.19 5.54 -14.05
C ASN A 17 -0.77 5.30 -12.89
N VAL A 18 -0.25 4.80 -11.76
CA VAL A 18 -1.03 4.51 -10.56
C VAL A 18 -0.50 5.37 -9.43
N GLY A 19 -1.37 6.19 -8.85
CA GLY A 19 -1.04 7.02 -7.69
C GLY A 19 -1.63 6.46 -6.41
N TYR A 20 -0.88 6.58 -5.32
CA TYR A 20 -1.42 6.42 -3.97
C TYR A 20 -1.38 7.77 -3.27
N VAL A 21 -2.53 8.32 -2.85
CA VAL A 21 -2.57 9.65 -2.24
C VAL A 21 -2.25 9.62 -0.74
N GLY A 22 -2.32 8.44 -0.13
CA GLY A 22 -2.08 8.22 1.29
C GLY A 22 -3.35 7.91 2.07
N GLU A 23 -3.26 8.18 3.37
CA GLU A 23 -4.21 7.70 4.37
C GLU A 23 -4.83 8.83 5.19
N LYS A 24 -6.13 8.75 5.45
CA LYS A 24 -6.77 9.36 6.63
C LYS A 24 -6.89 8.28 7.70
N LEU A 25 -6.24 8.48 8.84
CA LEU A 25 -6.15 7.49 9.93
C LEU A 25 -6.57 8.15 11.25
N ASP A 26 -7.79 7.88 11.68
CA ASP A 26 -8.39 8.49 12.87
C ASP A 26 -8.29 7.54 14.08
N ASP A 27 -7.84 8.05 15.22
CA ASP A 27 -7.70 7.31 16.50
C ASP A 27 -6.88 6.01 16.46
N ILE A 28 -6.09 5.81 15.41
CA ILE A 28 -5.16 4.68 15.27
C ILE A 28 -3.81 5.04 15.93
N PRO A 29 -3.21 4.19 16.79
CA PRO A 29 -1.88 4.45 17.35
C PRO A 29 -0.78 4.49 16.27
N ASP A 30 0.27 5.30 16.47
CA ASP A 30 1.31 5.55 15.46
C ASP A 30 2.02 4.29 14.93
N GLY A 31 2.22 3.28 15.78
CA GLY A 31 2.77 1.99 15.36
C GLY A 31 1.91 1.32 14.28
N TYR A 32 0.60 1.33 14.47
CA TYR A 32 -0.36 0.79 13.50
C TYR A 32 -0.54 1.70 12.29
N LYS A 33 -0.42 3.04 12.42
CA LYS A 33 -0.39 3.93 11.25
C LYS A 33 0.74 3.59 10.29
N LYS A 34 1.94 3.34 10.83
CA LYS A 34 3.11 2.91 10.05
C LYS A 34 2.89 1.54 9.42
N LEU A 35 2.29 0.60 10.15
CA LEU A 35 1.93 -0.72 9.61
C LEU A 35 0.98 -0.60 8.41
N VAL A 36 -0.13 0.15 8.55
CA VAL A 36 -1.10 0.37 7.46
C VAL A 36 -0.38 0.97 6.25
N ARG A 37 0.40 2.03 6.43
CA ARG A 37 1.19 2.67 5.36
C ARG A 37 2.08 1.67 4.63
N GLN A 38 2.84 0.87 5.37
CA GLN A 38 3.74 -0.14 4.80
C GLN A 38 2.98 -1.21 4.01
N LYS A 39 1.87 -1.72 4.55
CA LYS A 39 1.04 -2.72 3.89
C LYS A 39 0.42 -2.17 2.60
N MET A 40 -0.12 -0.96 2.63
CA MET A 40 -0.68 -0.31 1.43
C MET A 40 0.38 -0.01 0.37
N LEU A 41 1.56 0.47 0.76
CA LEU A 41 2.67 0.66 -0.18
C LEU A 41 3.12 -0.67 -0.79
N GLY A 42 3.25 -1.73 -0.01
CA GLY A 42 3.60 -3.07 -0.51
C GLY A 42 2.54 -3.66 -1.44
N LEU A 43 1.26 -3.36 -1.18
CA LEU A 43 0.13 -3.76 -2.01
C LEU A 43 0.08 -3.00 -3.35
N ILE A 44 0.32 -1.69 -3.35
CA ILE A 44 0.07 -0.83 -4.52
C ILE A 44 1.35 -0.56 -5.34
N ASN A 45 2.55 -0.67 -4.78
CA ASN A 45 3.78 -0.44 -5.54
C ASN A 45 4.18 -1.70 -6.34
N GLN A 46 3.60 -1.86 -7.54
CA GLN A 46 3.85 -3.01 -8.42
C GLN A 46 4.80 -2.66 -9.57
N ASN A 47 5.38 -3.70 -10.19
CA ASN A 47 6.41 -3.57 -11.23
C ASN A 47 5.86 -3.48 -12.67
N TYR A 48 4.54 -3.53 -12.85
CA TYR A 48 3.89 -3.56 -14.16
C TYR A 48 3.09 -2.28 -14.48
N TYR A 49 3.29 -1.21 -13.70
CA TYR A 49 2.84 0.14 -13.99
C TYR A 49 3.79 1.16 -13.35
N GLU A 50 3.65 2.43 -13.70
CA GLU A 50 4.39 3.51 -13.06
C GLU A 50 3.67 3.92 -11.77
N PHE A 51 4.32 3.67 -10.63
CA PHE A 51 3.77 4.02 -9.33
C PHE A 51 4.21 5.42 -8.90
N HIS A 52 3.25 6.24 -8.49
CA HIS A 52 3.46 7.57 -7.94
C HIS A 52 3.21 7.50 -6.44
N ASN A 53 4.27 7.67 -5.65
CA ASN A 53 4.19 7.53 -4.20
C ASN A 53 3.53 8.77 -3.57
N PRO A 54 3.00 8.64 -2.35
CA PRO A 54 2.16 9.69 -1.76
C PRO A 54 2.97 10.92 -1.32
N THR A 55 4.25 10.73 -0.98
CA THR A 55 5.13 11.83 -0.59
C THR A 55 5.38 12.76 -1.78
N ASP A 56 5.71 12.18 -2.94
CA ASP A 56 5.94 12.96 -4.17
C ASP A 56 4.66 13.63 -4.67
N LEU A 57 3.53 12.92 -4.64
CA LEU A 57 2.24 13.50 -5.00
C LEU A 57 1.88 14.66 -4.08
N THR A 58 2.12 14.55 -2.77
CA THR A 58 1.83 15.63 -1.80
C THR A 58 2.75 16.83 -1.99
N ALA A 59 4.00 16.63 -2.37
CA ALA A 59 4.93 17.73 -2.62
C ALA A 59 4.47 18.65 -3.78
N ILE A 60 3.71 18.12 -4.74
CA ILE A 60 3.27 18.84 -5.94
C ILE A 60 1.78 19.24 -5.86
N HIS A 61 0.93 18.37 -5.31
CA HIS A 61 -0.54 18.49 -5.32
C HIS A 61 -1.15 18.53 -3.91
N SER A 62 -0.46 19.14 -2.93
CA SER A 62 -0.85 19.13 -1.51
C SER A 62 -2.32 19.49 -1.27
N ASN A 63 -2.82 20.58 -1.87
CA ASN A 63 -4.20 21.04 -1.70
C ASN A 63 -5.22 20.02 -2.21
N ALA A 64 -4.96 19.41 -3.38
CA ALA A 64 -5.84 18.40 -3.96
C ALA A 64 -5.86 17.13 -3.08
N ILE A 65 -4.71 16.72 -2.57
CA ILE A 65 -4.61 15.55 -1.67
C ILE A 65 -5.33 15.83 -0.36
N SER A 66 -5.17 17.01 0.25
CA SER A 66 -5.90 17.36 1.46
C SER A 66 -7.43 17.35 1.26
N ALA A 67 -7.91 17.82 0.11
CA ALA A 67 -9.34 17.75 -0.23
C ALA A 67 -9.82 16.29 -0.33
N ILE A 68 -9.08 15.43 -1.05
CA ILE A 68 -9.41 14.00 -1.19
C ILE A 68 -9.43 13.31 0.17
N LEU A 69 -8.40 13.53 1.00
CA LEU A 69 -8.28 12.91 2.32
C LEU A 69 -9.36 13.42 3.30
N SER A 70 -9.90 14.63 3.11
CA SER A 70 -11.04 15.10 3.91
C SER A 70 -12.32 14.28 3.69
N HIS A 71 -12.42 13.58 2.56
CA HIS A 71 -13.52 12.70 2.17
C HIS A 71 -14.90 13.37 2.25
N ASN A 72 -15.06 14.49 1.55
CA ASN A 72 -16.37 15.11 1.36
C ASN A 72 -17.17 14.34 0.29
N GLU A 73 -18.23 13.64 0.68
CA GLU A 73 -19.03 12.79 -0.21
C GLU A 73 -19.53 13.51 -1.48
N ASN A 74 -19.83 14.82 -1.37
CA ASN A 74 -20.35 15.61 -2.49
C ASN A 74 -19.27 15.96 -3.53
N SER A 75 -17.99 15.97 -3.15
CA SER A 75 -16.89 16.36 -4.02
C SER A 75 -15.88 15.25 -4.30
N PHE A 76 -15.92 14.14 -3.55
CA PHE A 76 -14.88 13.12 -3.55
C PHE A 76 -14.51 12.60 -4.95
N ASN A 77 -15.50 12.23 -5.77
CA ASN A 77 -15.21 11.76 -7.13
C ASN A 77 -14.64 12.88 -8.01
N GLY A 78 -15.16 14.10 -7.90
CA GLY A 78 -14.66 15.26 -8.63
C GLY A 78 -13.24 15.66 -8.23
N ASP A 79 -12.88 15.53 -6.95
CA ASP A 79 -11.53 15.78 -6.45
C ASP A 79 -10.54 14.72 -6.98
N LEU A 80 -10.95 13.45 -7.00
CA LEU A 80 -10.17 12.35 -7.61
C LEU A 80 -9.98 12.54 -9.11
N SER A 81 -11.04 12.88 -9.83
CA SER A 81 -11.03 13.11 -11.26
C SER A 81 -10.06 14.24 -11.61
N ARG A 82 -10.15 15.38 -10.91
CA ARG A 82 -9.23 16.51 -11.10
C ARG A 82 -7.76 16.13 -10.85
N LEU A 83 -7.47 15.45 -9.74
CA LEU A 83 -6.10 15.01 -9.45
C LEU A 83 -5.58 14.04 -10.53
N SER A 84 -6.44 13.17 -11.06
CA SER A 84 -6.07 12.22 -12.12
C SER A 84 -5.65 12.90 -13.41
N GLU A 85 -6.25 14.06 -13.72
CA GLU A 85 -5.87 14.88 -14.87
C GLU A 85 -4.58 15.65 -14.61
N GLU A 86 -4.50 16.34 -13.47
CA GLU A 86 -3.35 17.18 -13.09
C GLU A 86 -2.06 16.37 -12.95
N ALA A 87 -2.13 15.19 -12.33
CA ALA A 87 -0.98 14.33 -12.07
C ALA A 87 -0.78 13.24 -13.15
N ASN A 88 -1.64 13.23 -14.19
CA ASN A 88 -1.67 12.22 -15.24
C ASN A 88 -1.69 10.78 -14.68
N LEU A 89 -2.68 10.49 -13.84
CA LEU A 89 -2.90 9.19 -13.21
C LEU A 89 -4.07 8.48 -13.90
N ASP A 90 -3.90 7.19 -14.19
CA ASP A 90 -4.96 6.33 -14.70
C ASP A 90 -5.78 5.74 -13.55
N TYR A 91 -5.12 5.44 -12.44
CA TYR A 91 -5.74 4.92 -11.22
C TYR A 91 -5.25 5.67 -9.99
N ILE A 92 -6.15 5.89 -9.04
CA ILE A 92 -5.83 6.55 -7.77
C ILE A 92 -6.31 5.68 -6.61
N PHE A 93 -5.41 5.39 -5.67
CA PHE A 93 -5.72 4.73 -4.42
C PHE A 93 -5.79 5.74 -3.26
N VAL A 94 -6.78 5.54 -2.38
CA VAL A 94 -6.99 6.32 -1.15
C VAL A 94 -7.35 5.37 -0.02
N THR A 95 -6.82 5.59 1.17
CA THR A 95 -7.15 4.80 2.37
C THR A 95 -7.80 5.71 3.41
N SER A 96 -8.92 5.29 3.99
CA SER A 96 -9.55 5.95 5.13
C SER A 96 -9.93 4.91 6.17
N LEU A 97 -9.29 4.95 7.34
CA LEU A 97 -9.52 3.99 8.41
C LEU A 97 -9.62 4.72 9.77
N SER A 98 -10.41 4.15 10.65
CA SER A 98 -10.56 4.60 12.03
C SER A 98 -10.37 3.41 12.98
N ASN A 99 -9.90 3.68 14.20
CA ASN A 99 -9.92 2.69 15.26
C ASN A 99 -11.24 2.79 16.05
N ILE A 100 -12.01 1.72 16.07
CA ILE A 100 -13.29 1.64 16.79
C ILE A 100 -13.21 0.74 18.04
N SER A 101 -12.01 0.30 18.42
CA SER A 101 -11.80 -0.48 19.65
C SER A 101 -11.90 0.42 20.89
N GLU A 102 -12.71 0.01 21.87
CA GLU A 102 -12.73 0.61 23.20
C GLU A 102 -11.57 0.11 24.09
N ASP A 103 -10.94 -1.01 23.72
CA ASP A 103 -9.79 -1.57 24.42
C ASP A 103 -8.51 -0.87 23.94
N GLN A 104 -7.80 -0.23 24.86
CA GLN A 104 -6.55 0.49 24.60
C GLN A 104 -5.39 -0.43 24.17
N ASN A 105 -5.51 -1.75 24.38
CA ASN A 105 -4.49 -2.72 24.00
C ASN A 105 -4.72 -3.33 22.61
N ARG A 106 -5.84 -3.01 21.95
CA ARG A 106 -6.22 -3.60 20.66
C ARG A 106 -6.68 -2.52 19.69
N VAL A 107 -6.43 -2.76 18.41
CA VAL A 107 -6.86 -1.85 17.34
C VAL A 107 -7.82 -2.58 16.42
N MET A 108 -9.06 -2.10 16.38
CA MET A 108 -10.08 -2.58 15.46
C MET A 108 -10.25 -1.55 14.36
N LEU A 109 -9.78 -1.88 13.17
CA LEU A 109 -9.83 -1.02 11.99
C LEU A 109 -11.21 -1.12 11.35
N GLU A 110 -11.84 0.03 11.15
CA GLU A 110 -13.05 0.20 10.36
C GLU A 110 -12.79 1.25 9.26
N GLY A 111 -13.24 0.98 8.04
CA GLY A 111 -13.23 1.98 6.98
C GLY A 111 -13.03 1.38 5.60
N ASN A 112 -12.43 2.15 4.70
CA ASN A 112 -12.45 1.88 3.26
C ASN A 112 -11.11 2.13 2.58
N ILE A 113 -10.81 1.27 1.62
CA ILE A 113 -9.80 1.51 0.58
C ILE A 113 -10.55 1.77 -0.73
N PHE A 114 -10.22 2.89 -1.36
CA PHE A 114 -10.80 3.31 -2.62
C PHE A 114 -9.81 3.13 -3.75
N ARG A 115 -10.29 2.72 -4.92
CA ARG A 115 -9.57 2.79 -6.19
C ARG A 115 -10.43 3.48 -7.24
N TYR A 116 -10.03 4.69 -7.63
CA TYR A 116 -10.60 5.41 -8.76
C TYR A 116 -10.00 4.95 -10.08
N ASN A 117 -10.82 4.86 -11.13
CA ASN A 117 -10.42 4.57 -12.50
C ASN A 117 -10.78 5.74 -13.41
N ARG A 118 -9.77 6.50 -13.88
CA ARG A 118 -9.98 7.69 -14.72
C ARG A 118 -10.74 7.40 -16.01
N LYS A 119 -10.56 6.22 -16.60
CA LYS A 119 -11.16 5.89 -17.90
C LYS A 119 -12.67 5.70 -17.81
N SER A 120 -13.15 5.12 -16.71
CA SER A 120 -14.58 4.87 -16.50
C SER A 120 -15.23 5.84 -15.53
N ASP A 121 -14.44 6.67 -14.84
CA ASP A 121 -14.88 7.59 -13.77
C ASP A 121 -15.50 6.85 -12.57
N ASP A 122 -15.19 5.56 -12.41
CA ASP A 122 -15.70 4.72 -11.33
C ASP A 122 -14.77 4.73 -10.11
N VAL A 123 -15.37 4.69 -8.91
CA VAL A 123 -14.68 4.46 -7.64
C VAL A 123 -15.06 3.09 -7.10
N TYR A 124 -14.09 2.18 -7.10
CA TYR A 124 -14.20 0.89 -6.40
C TYR A 124 -13.90 1.09 -4.92
N ARG A 125 -14.66 0.40 -4.06
CA ARG A 125 -14.56 0.48 -2.60
C ARG A 125 -14.37 -0.92 -2.03
N TYR A 126 -13.37 -1.09 -1.19
CA TYR A 126 -13.16 -2.28 -0.39
C TYR A 126 -13.24 -1.91 1.09
N GLU A 127 -14.14 -2.56 1.82
CA GLU A 127 -14.40 -2.28 3.23
C GLU A 127 -13.49 -3.14 4.12
N ILE A 128 -12.97 -2.54 5.18
CA ILE A 128 -12.24 -3.20 6.26
C ILE A 128 -13.05 -3.08 7.53
N LEU A 129 -13.26 -4.23 8.18
CA LEU A 129 -13.76 -4.33 9.54
C LEU A 129 -13.04 -5.51 10.20
N SER A 130 -11.87 -5.27 10.76
CA SER A 130 -11.04 -6.31 11.36
C SER A 130 -10.12 -5.76 12.43
N TYR A 131 -9.58 -6.65 13.25
CA TYR A 131 -8.41 -6.31 14.04
C TYR A 131 -7.21 -6.03 13.13
N ALA A 132 -6.33 -5.13 13.56
CA ALA A 132 -5.15 -4.75 12.79
C ALA A 132 -4.18 -5.94 12.58
N GLU A 133 -4.19 -6.92 13.49
CA GLU A 133 -3.43 -8.17 13.35
C GLU A 133 -3.89 -9.02 12.17
N ASP A 134 -5.16 -8.93 11.78
CA ASP A 134 -5.77 -9.70 10.68
C ASP A 134 -5.73 -8.95 9.33
N LEU A 135 -5.10 -7.77 9.28
CA LEU A 135 -5.05 -6.93 8.08
C LEU A 135 -4.47 -7.65 6.86
N ASP A 136 -3.59 -8.64 7.06
CA ASP A 136 -3.01 -9.42 5.97
C ASP A 136 -4.03 -10.21 5.14
N LEU A 137 -5.14 -10.63 5.74
CA LEU A 137 -6.23 -11.28 5.01
C LEU A 137 -6.91 -10.31 4.04
N HIS A 138 -7.16 -9.08 4.50
CA HIS A 138 -7.70 -8.01 3.67
C HIS A 138 -6.72 -7.62 2.55
N ILE A 139 -5.41 -7.57 2.83
CA ILE A 139 -4.39 -7.27 1.81
C ILE A 139 -4.43 -8.26 0.65
N GLN A 140 -4.61 -9.56 0.92
CA GLN A 140 -4.70 -10.57 -0.13
C GLN A 140 -5.99 -10.45 -0.97
N ALA A 141 -7.11 -10.09 -0.34
CA ALA A 141 -8.36 -9.83 -1.05
C ALA A 141 -8.23 -8.57 -1.94
N MET A 142 -7.77 -7.46 -1.37
CA MET A 142 -7.55 -6.21 -2.10
C MET A 142 -6.57 -6.38 -3.27
N LYS A 143 -5.53 -7.20 -3.12
CA LYS A 143 -4.61 -7.50 -4.23
C LYS A 143 -5.35 -8.06 -5.44
N ARG A 144 -6.19 -9.08 -5.21
CA ARG A 144 -6.95 -9.74 -6.27
C ARG A 144 -8.00 -8.82 -6.88
N GLU A 145 -8.69 -8.04 -6.05
CA GLU A 145 -9.86 -7.26 -6.46
C GLU A 145 -9.49 -5.90 -7.05
N LEU A 146 -8.53 -5.20 -6.44
CA LEU A 146 -8.20 -3.81 -6.77
C LEU A 146 -6.89 -3.67 -7.56
N VAL A 147 -5.90 -4.54 -7.35
CA VAL A 147 -4.57 -4.36 -7.94
C VAL A 147 -4.39 -5.20 -9.20
N GLU A 148 -4.66 -6.50 -9.13
CA GLU A 148 -4.50 -7.43 -10.27
C GLU A 148 -5.51 -7.20 -11.40
N THR A 149 -6.56 -6.40 -11.15
CA THR A 149 -7.51 -5.97 -12.18
C THR A 149 -7.04 -4.74 -12.96
N ILE A 150 -5.90 -4.13 -12.60
CA ILE A 150 -5.28 -3.04 -13.36
C ILE A 150 -4.53 -3.62 -14.56
N PRO A 151 -4.71 -3.08 -15.80
CA PRO A 151 -3.97 -3.54 -16.96
C PRO A 151 -2.45 -3.44 -16.79
N HIS A 152 -1.74 -4.52 -17.14
CA HIS A 152 -0.28 -4.54 -17.06
C HIS A 152 0.33 -3.75 -18.23
N SER A 153 1.17 -2.78 -17.90
CA SER A 153 1.97 -2.02 -18.85
C SER A 153 3.44 -2.46 -18.78
N VAL A 154 3.93 -3.03 -19.88
CA VAL A 154 5.33 -3.46 -20.05
C VAL A 154 6.33 -2.29 -20.23
N HIS A 155 5.87 -1.03 -20.27
CA HIS A 155 6.74 0.15 -20.52
C HIS A 155 7.05 1.02 -19.26
N GLY A 156 6.84 0.50 -18.05
CA GLY A 156 6.96 1.26 -16.80
C GLY A 156 8.31 1.12 -16.06
N LEU A 157 9.46 1.41 -16.68
CA LEU A 157 10.76 1.34 -15.99
C LEU A 157 11.55 2.67 -16.01
N GLY A 158 10.84 3.80 -15.90
CA GLY A 158 11.46 5.13 -15.86
C GLY A 158 11.81 5.62 -14.45
N ARG A 159 10.88 5.52 -13.48
CA ARG A 159 11.00 6.26 -12.21
C ARG A 159 11.26 5.43 -10.95
N ASN A 160 11.08 4.11 -10.97
CA ASN A 160 10.99 3.30 -9.74
C ASN A 160 12.12 2.29 -9.43
N ARG A 161 13.36 2.53 -9.87
CA ARG A 161 14.48 1.61 -9.55
C ARG A 161 14.86 1.56 -8.07
N ILE A 162 14.53 2.59 -7.27
CA ILE A 162 14.91 2.68 -5.86
C ILE A 162 13.91 1.95 -4.93
N TYR A 163 12.63 1.91 -5.28
CA TYR A 163 11.59 1.32 -4.41
C TYR A 163 11.29 -0.16 -4.69
N ILE A 164 11.67 -0.68 -5.86
CA ILE A 164 11.54 -2.13 -6.18
C ILE A 164 12.44 -2.97 -5.25
N LEU A 165 13.59 -2.45 -4.83
CA LEU A 165 14.48 -3.12 -3.88
C LEU A 165 13.89 -3.20 -2.46
N VAL A 166 13.01 -2.26 -2.09
CA VAL A 166 12.30 -2.31 -0.79
C VAL A 166 11.22 -3.40 -0.82
N GLY A 167 10.51 -3.59 -1.94
CA GLY A 167 9.50 -4.64 -2.08
C GLY A 167 10.05 -6.07 -2.03
N VAL A 168 11.22 -6.31 -2.65
CA VAL A 168 11.87 -7.64 -2.62
C VAL A 168 12.55 -7.92 -1.28
N ALA A 169 13.11 -6.90 -0.62
CA ALA A 169 13.66 -7.05 0.74
C ALA A 169 12.59 -7.42 1.78
N ILE A 170 11.33 -6.99 1.59
CA ILE A 170 10.21 -7.32 2.49
C ILE A 170 9.82 -8.81 2.42
N VAL A 171 9.91 -9.46 1.24
CA VAL A 171 9.58 -10.89 1.12
C VAL A 171 10.64 -11.78 1.81
N VAL A 172 11.92 -11.41 1.72
CA VAL A 172 12.98 -12.09 2.48
C VAL A 172 12.90 -11.75 3.97
N GLY A 173 12.52 -10.52 4.32
CA GLY A 173 12.24 -10.11 5.70
C GLY A 173 11.06 -10.85 6.35
N PHE A 174 10.02 -11.19 5.60
CA PHE A 174 8.85 -11.92 6.09
C PHE A 174 9.09 -13.43 6.19
N ALA A 175 9.97 -14.01 5.37
CA ALA A 175 10.49 -15.36 5.63
C ALA A 175 11.33 -15.40 6.93
N MET A 176 11.92 -14.27 7.33
CA MET A 176 12.59 -14.12 8.62
C MET A 176 11.68 -13.64 9.75
N SER A 177 10.43 -13.21 9.51
CA SER A 177 9.54 -12.64 10.55
C SER A 177 9.05 -13.63 11.60
N GLN A 178 9.18 -14.93 11.34
CA GLN A 178 9.04 -15.95 12.40
C GLN A 178 10.19 -15.91 13.42
N THR A 179 11.30 -15.25 13.10
CA THR A 179 12.51 -15.13 13.93
C THR A 179 12.58 -13.80 14.72
N PHE A 180 11.68 -12.84 14.46
CA PHE A 180 11.75 -11.49 15.06
C PHE A 180 11.30 -11.43 16.53
N GLY A 181 10.51 -12.41 17.00
CA GLY A 181 10.22 -12.54 18.43
C GLY A 181 11.48 -12.78 19.29
N ASN A 182 12.46 -13.50 18.75
CA ASN A 182 13.73 -13.77 19.45
C ASN A 182 14.78 -12.67 19.24
N MET A 183 14.74 -11.96 18.10
CA MET A 183 15.71 -10.91 17.81
C MET A 183 15.48 -9.63 18.63
N PHE A 184 14.21 -9.28 18.92
CA PHE A 184 13.91 -8.13 19.79
C PHE A 184 14.33 -8.37 21.25
N LYS A 185 14.32 -9.63 21.71
CA LYS A 185 14.86 -10.05 23.01
C LYS A 185 16.39 -9.97 23.04
N PHE A 186 17.05 -10.31 21.94
CA PHE A 186 18.51 -10.21 21.78
C PHE A 186 19.01 -8.76 21.69
N LEU A 187 18.21 -7.84 21.13
CA LEU A 187 18.54 -6.42 21.03
C LEU A 187 18.23 -5.60 22.31
N GLN A 188 17.46 -6.17 23.25
CA GLN A 188 17.20 -5.55 24.56
C GLN A 188 18.17 -6.01 25.66
N ASP A 189 18.88 -7.12 25.47
CA ASP A 189 19.81 -7.70 26.46
C ASP A 189 21.27 -7.24 26.24
N GLY A 190 21.45 -6.06 25.66
CA GLY A 190 22.72 -5.53 25.20
C GLY A 190 23.15 -4.25 25.92
N ASN A 191 23.11 -4.24 27.25
CA ASN A 191 23.95 -3.36 28.06
C ASN A 191 23.95 -3.82 29.52
N ASN A 192 24.95 -4.61 29.88
CA ASN A 192 25.68 -4.56 31.15
C ASN A 192 26.96 -5.42 31.00
N ASP A 193 28.09 -4.72 30.99
CA ASP A 193 29.48 -5.12 31.23
C ASP A 193 29.76 -6.57 31.65
N GLU A 194 30.51 -7.30 30.80
CA GLU A 194 31.72 -8.07 31.16
C GLU A 194 32.29 -8.77 29.90
N GLU A 195 33.58 -8.56 29.61
CA GLU A 195 34.27 -9.22 28.49
C GLU A 195 34.33 -10.75 28.74
N PRO A 196 33.90 -11.60 27.79
CA PRO A 196 33.96 -13.03 27.99
C PRO A 196 35.39 -13.54 27.79
N VAL A 197 36.00 -14.00 28.88
CA VAL A 197 37.27 -14.75 28.88
C VAL A 197 37.03 -16.12 28.23
N PRO A 198 37.88 -16.58 27.30
CA PRO A 198 37.68 -17.86 26.63
C PRO A 198 37.91 -19.04 27.59
N PRO A 199 37.10 -20.10 27.52
CA PRO A 199 37.24 -21.26 28.40
C PRO A 199 38.52 -22.05 28.10
N VAL A 200 39.27 -22.36 29.15
CA VAL A 200 40.34 -23.37 29.16
C VAL A 200 39.67 -24.74 29.12
N GLY A 201 40.05 -25.57 28.15
CA GLY A 201 39.51 -26.92 27.99
C GLY A 201 40.10 -27.91 28.97
N ASP A 202 39.23 -28.74 29.55
CA ASP A 202 39.53 -30.07 30.08
C ASP A 202 38.62 -31.09 29.38
#